data_AF-A0A952EZB7-F1
#
_entry.id   AF-A0A952EZB7-F1
#
_cell.length_a   1.000
_cell.length_b   1.000
_cell.length_c   1.000
_cell.angle_alpha   90.00
_cell.angle_beta   90.00
_cell.angle_gamma   90.00
#
_symmetry.space_group_name_H-M   'P 1'
#
loop_
_entity.id
_entity.type
_entity.pdbx_description
1 polymer ?
#
loop_
_entity_poly.entity_id
_entity_poly.type
_entity_poly.pdbx_seq_one_letter_code
_entity_poly.pdbx_strand_id
1 'polypeptide(L)'
;KAKLLYDGAELNYPTLHGVVVRRAYAAEHPEVLEAFLQAQLDATDFLNTKPLEAARIVAESAGLAQQVVYLYNGPGGTSFDPTLKPSLVEALKGDVPYLKSIGDFADLDVAGFVQDAPLRAAFAARNQDYGKAVAATANPSALGGTDPVCNTAVNDTARASELWLEGSDSTQPAATPSCLLKAVRDATAKGAKVRAAYVPDAELGTRWFADKAAWVRDGQNYLPFGTPAGAQRYVTAHPGSASVDYQQALAGAV
;
A
#
# COMPACT_ATOMS: atom_id res chain seq x y z
N LYS A 1 12.15 -3.30 -20.33
CA LYS A 1 11.86 -2.79 -18.98
C LYS A 1 10.39 -2.39 -18.93
N ALA A 2 9.65 -2.75 -17.88
CA ALA A 2 8.28 -2.31 -17.68
C ALA A 2 8.25 -0.86 -17.18
N LYS A 3 7.19 -0.12 -17.53
CA LYS A 3 6.98 1.29 -17.17
C LYS A 3 5.53 1.45 -16.71
N LEU A 4 5.30 2.04 -15.54
CA LEU A 4 3.96 2.39 -15.11
C LEU A 4 3.44 3.54 -15.97
N LEU A 5 2.37 3.29 -16.71
CA LEU A 5 1.75 4.27 -17.61
C LEU A 5 0.53 4.94 -16.99
N TYR A 6 -0.09 4.28 -16.02
CA TYR A 6 -1.30 4.72 -15.36
C TYR A 6 -1.28 4.26 -13.91
N ASP A 7 -1.48 5.19 -12.98
CA ASP A 7 -1.73 4.84 -11.60
C ASP A 7 -3.25 4.73 -11.39
N GLY A 8 -3.73 3.57 -10.93
CA GLY A 8 -5.16 3.36 -10.67
C GLY A 8 -5.73 4.33 -9.62
N ALA A 9 -4.89 4.92 -8.76
CA ALA A 9 -5.29 5.96 -7.83
C ALA A 9 -5.82 7.22 -8.54
N GLU A 10 -5.45 7.47 -9.80
CA GLU A 10 -5.98 8.57 -10.62
C GLU A 10 -7.50 8.47 -10.84
N LEU A 11 -8.09 7.26 -10.79
CA LEU A 11 -9.55 7.08 -10.89
C LEU A 11 -10.28 7.58 -9.64
N ASN A 12 -9.59 7.67 -8.51
CA ASN A 12 -10.19 7.95 -7.20
C ASN A 12 -11.44 7.08 -6.92
N TYR A 13 -11.38 5.82 -7.35
CA TYR A 13 -12.44 4.83 -7.20
C TYR A 13 -11.89 3.63 -6.43
N PRO A 14 -12.48 3.27 -5.27
CA PRO A 14 -11.92 2.23 -4.44
C PRO A 14 -12.09 0.86 -5.12
N THR A 15 -11.06 0.03 -5.01
CA THR A 15 -11.11 -1.39 -5.40
C THR A 15 -11.10 -2.26 -4.16
N LEU A 16 -11.69 -3.44 -4.24
CA LEU A 16 -11.83 -4.33 -3.09
C LEU A 16 -11.45 -5.77 -3.45
N HIS A 17 -10.95 -6.48 -2.43
CA HIS A 17 -10.92 -7.93 -2.40
C HIS A 17 -11.85 -8.37 -1.26
N GLY A 18 -12.78 -9.27 -1.56
CA GLY A 18 -13.78 -9.73 -0.61
C GLY A 18 -13.68 -11.23 -0.37
N VAL A 19 -14.18 -11.67 0.77
CA VAL A 19 -14.40 -13.09 1.07
C VAL A 19 -15.84 -13.43 0.69
N VAL A 20 -16.00 -14.50 -0.08
CA VAL A 20 -17.31 -15.06 -0.43
C VAL A 20 -17.41 -16.48 0.09
N VAL A 21 -18.56 -16.82 0.68
CA VAL A 21 -18.87 -18.17 1.16
C VAL A 21 -20.25 -18.57 0.67
N ARG A 22 -20.43 -19.84 0.34
CA ARG A 22 -21.75 -20.37 -0.04
C ARG A 22 -22.67 -20.35 1.18
N ARG A 23 -23.88 -19.79 1.01
CA ARG A 23 -24.88 -19.67 2.10
C ARG A 23 -25.18 -21.00 2.79
N ALA A 24 -25.40 -22.07 2.02
CA ALA A 24 -25.66 -23.41 2.58
C ALA A 24 -24.48 -23.90 3.44
N TYR A 25 -23.24 -23.73 2.95
CA TYR A 25 -22.05 -24.14 3.69
C TYR A 25 -21.86 -23.33 4.98
N ALA A 26 -22.06 -22.02 4.95
CA ALA A 26 -22.00 -21.18 6.15
C ALA A 26 -23.08 -21.52 7.18
N ALA A 27 -24.25 -21.99 6.74
CA ALA A 27 -25.34 -22.41 7.61
C ALA A 27 -25.11 -23.81 8.22
N GLU A 28 -24.55 -24.74 7.44
CA GLU A 28 -24.22 -26.10 7.89
C GLU A 28 -22.95 -26.16 8.75
N HIS A 29 -21.99 -25.27 8.48
CA HIS A 29 -20.69 -25.20 9.12
C HIS A 29 -20.36 -23.79 9.65
N PRO A 30 -21.18 -23.24 10.59
CA PRO A 30 -20.89 -21.93 11.18
C PRO A 30 -19.55 -21.90 11.92
N GLU A 31 -19.12 -23.02 12.50
CA GLU A 31 -17.83 -23.17 13.19
C GLU A 31 -16.63 -22.98 12.24
N VAL A 32 -16.76 -23.42 10.98
CA VAL A 32 -15.69 -23.26 9.99
C VAL A 32 -15.61 -21.81 9.52
N LEU A 33 -16.77 -21.16 9.31
CA LEU A 33 -16.80 -19.74 8.96
C LEU A 33 -16.20 -18.89 10.09
N GLU A 34 -16.57 -19.18 11.34
CA GLU A 34 -16.01 -18.49 12.51
C GLU A 34 -14.49 -18.67 12.57
N ALA A 35 -13.99 -19.91 12.49
CA ALA A 35 -12.56 -20.20 12.52
C ALA A 35 -11.80 -19.51 11.38
N PHE A 36 -12.37 -19.48 10.17
CA PHE A 36 -11.79 -18.78 9.03
C PHE A 36 -11.68 -17.27 9.28
N LEU A 37 -12.75 -16.64 9.79
CA LEU A 37 -12.74 -15.20 10.07
C LEU A 37 -11.78 -14.85 11.20
N GLN A 38 -11.68 -15.69 12.24
CA GLN A 38 -10.66 -15.53 13.28
C GLN A 38 -9.25 -15.61 12.68
N ALA A 39 -8.97 -16.62 11.86
CA ALA A 39 -7.67 -16.75 11.19
C ALA A 39 -7.35 -15.55 10.28
N GLN A 40 -8.36 -14.99 9.61
CA GLN A 40 -8.19 -13.79 8.80
C GLN A 40 -7.83 -12.57 9.67
N LEU A 41 -8.48 -12.38 10.81
CA LEU A 41 -8.15 -11.30 11.74
C LEU A 41 -6.71 -11.45 12.29
N ASP A 42 -6.29 -12.67 12.63
CA ASP A 42 -4.91 -12.95 13.06
C ASP A 42 -3.89 -12.64 11.95
N ALA A 43 -4.20 -13.00 10.70
CA ALA A 43 -3.36 -12.71 9.55
C ALA A 43 -3.25 -11.20 9.30
N THR A 44 -4.34 -10.45 9.42
CA THR A 44 -4.35 -8.98 9.31
C THR A 44 -3.49 -8.34 10.41
N ASP A 45 -3.63 -8.79 11.67
CA ASP A 45 -2.80 -8.30 12.78
C ASP A 45 -1.31 -8.60 12.54
N PHE A 46 -1.00 -9.79 12.02
CA PHE A 46 0.36 -10.19 11.65
C PHE A 46 0.93 -9.34 10.51
N LEU A 47 0.15 -9.07 9.45
CA LEU A 47 0.55 -8.18 8.36
C LEU A 47 0.88 -6.77 8.87
N ASN A 48 0.07 -6.24 9.79
CA ASN A 48 0.26 -4.90 10.33
C ASN A 48 1.49 -4.81 11.26
N THR A 49 1.70 -5.81 12.10
CA THR A 49 2.75 -5.80 13.13
C THR A 49 4.09 -6.36 12.67
N LYS A 50 4.09 -7.25 11.67
CA LYS A 50 5.27 -7.93 11.13
C LYS A 50 5.29 -7.94 9.60
N PRO A 51 5.21 -6.78 8.93
CA PRO A 51 5.00 -6.71 7.49
C PRO A 51 6.15 -7.33 6.67
N LEU A 52 7.41 -7.20 7.11
CA LEU A 52 8.56 -7.83 6.44
C LEU A 52 8.50 -9.36 6.49
N GLU A 53 8.14 -9.92 7.66
CA GLU A 53 8.01 -11.37 7.86
C GLU A 53 6.83 -11.90 7.03
N ALA A 54 5.70 -11.20 7.04
CA ALA A 54 4.54 -11.52 6.21
C ALA A 54 4.89 -11.48 4.71
N ALA A 55 5.63 -10.47 4.26
CA ALA A 55 6.08 -10.38 2.87
C ALA A 55 6.95 -11.58 2.47
N ARG A 56 7.81 -12.06 3.38
CA ARG A 56 8.65 -13.24 3.15
C ARG A 56 7.80 -14.49 2.93
N ILE A 57 6.86 -14.77 3.84
CA ILE A 57 5.99 -15.95 3.77
C ILE A 57 5.18 -15.97 2.46
N VAL A 58 4.60 -14.83 2.10
CA VAL A 58 3.82 -14.69 0.86
C VAL A 58 4.71 -14.84 -0.38
N ALA A 59 5.90 -14.24 -0.38
CA ALA A 59 6.85 -14.32 -1.49
C ALA A 59 7.31 -15.76 -1.75
N GLU A 60 7.67 -16.49 -0.69
CA GLU A 60 8.08 -17.90 -0.77
C GLU A 60 6.95 -18.78 -1.31
N SER A 61 5.72 -18.56 -0.82
CA SER A 61 4.55 -19.35 -1.23
C SER A 61 4.10 -19.06 -2.66
N ALA A 62 4.22 -17.80 -3.10
CA ALA A 62 3.78 -17.36 -4.43
C ALA A 62 4.87 -17.42 -5.51
N GLY A 63 6.12 -17.70 -5.15
CA GLY A 63 7.26 -17.64 -6.07
C GLY A 63 7.57 -16.21 -6.56
N LEU A 64 7.28 -15.20 -5.72
CA LEU A 64 7.49 -13.79 -6.03
C LEU A 64 8.72 -13.23 -5.30
N ALA A 65 9.24 -12.11 -5.78
CA ALA A 65 10.30 -11.41 -5.09
C ALA A 65 9.77 -10.70 -3.83
N GLN A 66 10.40 -10.90 -2.67
CA GLN A 66 9.92 -10.35 -1.39
C GLN A 66 9.77 -8.83 -1.41
N GLN A 67 10.67 -8.11 -2.07
CA GLN A 67 10.58 -6.65 -2.21
C GLN A 67 9.39 -6.17 -3.04
N VAL A 68 8.85 -7.01 -3.92
CA VAL A 68 7.62 -6.73 -4.67
C VAL A 68 6.40 -6.98 -3.78
N VAL A 69 6.39 -8.05 -3.00
CA VAL A 69 5.32 -8.28 -2.02
C VAL A 69 5.29 -7.17 -0.97
N TYR A 70 6.45 -6.80 -0.44
CA TYR A 70 6.63 -5.73 0.55
C TYR A 70 6.29 -4.33 0.02
N LEU A 71 6.21 -4.14 -1.30
CA LEU A 71 5.64 -2.93 -1.87
C LEU A 71 4.17 -2.76 -1.45
N TYR A 72 3.42 -3.87 -1.39
CA TYR A 72 2.00 -3.89 -1.09
C TYR A 72 1.71 -4.05 0.40
N ASN A 73 2.35 -4.98 1.11
CA ASN A 73 2.05 -5.21 2.53
C ASN A 73 3.00 -4.51 3.51
N GLY A 74 4.01 -3.78 3.00
CA GLY A 74 4.85 -2.92 3.82
C GLY A 74 4.12 -1.67 4.32
N PRO A 75 4.71 -0.94 5.27
CA PRO A 75 4.12 0.27 5.82
C PRO A 75 3.79 1.31 4.73
N GLY A 76 2.60 1.90 4.76
CA GLY A 76 2.12 2.82 3.72
C GLY A 76 1.73 2.16 2.40
N GLY A 77 1.74 0.82 2.32
CA GLY A 77 1.21 0.06 1.19
C GLY A 77 -0.32 -0.11 1.25
N THR A 78 -0.81 -1.21 0.70
CA THR A 78 -2.21 -1.64 0.76
C THR A 78 -2.63 -1.96 2.20
N SER A 79 -3.77 -1.43 2.61
CA SER A 79 -4.42 -1.84 3.86
C SER A 79 -5.17 -3.16 3.66
N PHE A 80 -4.90 -4.15 4.51
CA PHE A 80 -5.58 -5.46 4.53
C PHE A 80 -6.76 -5.45 5.53
N ASP A 81 -7.56 -4.38 5.47
CA ASP A 81 -8.70 -4.17 6.35
C ASP A 81 -9.82 -5.18 6.04
N PRO A 82 -10.24 -6.02 7.00
CA PRO A 82 -11.26 -7.04 6.79
C PRO A 82 -12.68 -6.46 6.77
N THR A 83 -12.88 -5.21 7.19
CA THR A 83 -14.21 -4.64 7.41
C THR A 83 -14.91 -4.26 6.10
N LEU A 84 -16.24 -4.42 6.09
CA LEU A 84 -17.07 -4.07 4.95
C LEU A 84 -17.37 -2.57 4.98
N LYS A 85 -16.45 -1.76 4.42
CA LYS A 85 -16.59 -0.30 4.36
C LYS A 85 -17.77 0.10 3.47
N PRO A 86 -18.57 1.12 3.85
CA PRO A 86 -19.67 1.61 3.01
C PRO A 86 -19.21 2.02 1.61
N SER A 87 -18.05 2.67 1.48
CA SER A 87 -17.49 3.07 0.18
C SER A 87 -17.19 1.89 -0.75
N LEU A 88 -16.76 0.74 -0.20
CA LEU A 88 -16.51 -0.48 -0.97
C LEU A 88 -17.83 -1.13 -1.41
N VAL A 89 -18.86 -1.10 -0.57
CA VAL A 89 -20.20 -1.59 -0.93
C VAL A 89 -20.84 -0.72 -2.01
N GLU A 90 -20.71 0.61 -1.90
CA GLU A 90 -21.18 1.53 -2.95
C GLU A 90 -20.39 1.36 -4.27
N ALA A 91 -19.08 1.11 -4.20
CA ALA A 91 -18.30 0.79 -5.38
C ALA A 91 -18.79 -0.50 -6.06
N LEU A 92 -19.00 -1.58 -5.30
CA LEU A 92 -19.57 -2.81 -5.85
C LEU A 92 -20.93 -2.58 -6.53
N LYS A 93 -21.80 -1.73 -5.97
CA LYS A 93 -23.07 -1.36 -6.62
C LYS A 93 -22.85 -0.61 -7.93
N GLY A 94 -21.87 0.30 -7.97
CA GLY A 94 -21.49 1.05 -9.16
C GLY A 94 -20.84 0.19 -10.25
N ASP A 95 -20.17 -0.90 -9.87
CA ASP A 95 -19.55 -1.86 -10.79
C ASP A 95 -20.59 -2.72 -11.53
N VAL A 96 -21.72 -3.05 -10.89
CA VAL A 96 -22.75 -3.96 -11.46
C VAL A 96 -23.24 -3.53 -12.86
N PRO A 97 -23.63 -2.26 -13.11
CA PRO A 97 -24.00 -1.82 -14.46
C PRO A 97 -22.89 -2.01 -15.49
N TYR A 98 -21.64 -1.73 -15.12
CA TYR A 98 -20.50 -1.93 -16.01
C TYR A 98 -20.28 -3.42 -16.32
N LEU A 99 -20.34 -4.29 -15.30
CA LEU A 99 -20.21 -5.74 -15.48
C LEU A 99 -21.30 -6.31 -16.39
N LYS A 100 -22.54 -5.82 -16.27
CA LYS A 100 -23.64 -6.15 -17.19
C LYS A 100 -23.41 -5.66 -18.62
N SER A 101 -22.68 -4.56 -18.80
CA SER A 101 -22.42 -3.99 -20.13
C SER A 101 -21.38 -4.78 -20.93
N ILE A 102 -20.49 -5.51 -20.26
CA ILE A 102 -19.36 -6.21 -20.89
C ILE A 102 -19.55 -7.71 -21.07
N GLY A 103 -20.67 -8.29 -20.62
CA GLY A 103 -20.93 -9.71 -20.77
C GLY A 103 -22.22 -10.19 -20.10
N ASP A 104 -22.37 -11.52 -20.02
CA ASP A 104 -23.49 -12.15 -19.32
C ASP A 104 -23.25 -12.08 -17.81
N PHE A 105 -23.99 -11.18 -17.15
CA PHE A 105 -23.91 -10.95 -15.72
C PHE A 105 -25.30 -11.08 -15.10
N ALA A 106 -25.47 -12.09 -14.25
CA ALA A 106 -26.71 -12.30 -13.53
C ALA A 106 -27.06 -11.09 -12.64
N ASP A 107 -28.35 -10.89 -12.40
CA ASP A 107 -28.78 -9.87 -11.45
C ASP A 107 -28.18 -10.14 -10.07
N LEU A 108 -27.50 -9.12 -9.52
CA LEU A 108 -26.90 -9.17 -8.19
C LEU A 108 -27.65 -8.22 -7.26
N ASP A 109 -28.36 -8.79 -6.30
CA ASP A 109 -28.83 -8.04 -5.13
C ASP A 109 -27.65 -7.82 -4.17
N VAL A 110 -27.01 -6.64 -4.28
CA VAL A 110 -25.85 -6.30 -3.44
C VAL A 110 -26.23 -6.24 -1.95
N ALA A 111 -27.44 -5.80 -1.61
CA ALA A 111 -27.87 -5.70 -0.21
C ALA A 111 -28.05 -7.10 0.41
N GLY A 112 -28.60 -8.06 -0.34
CA GLY A 112 -28.68 -9.45 0.09
C GLY A 112 -27.34 -10.21 0.01
N PHE A 113 -26.40 -9.74 -0.81
CA PHE A 113 -25.08 -10.35 -0.98
C PHE A 113 -24.10 -9.98 0.14
N VAL A 114 -24.07 -8.71 0.54
CA VAL A 114 -23.15 -8.20 1.57
C VAL A 114 -23.71 -8.52 2.95
N GLN A 115 -23.02 -9.39 3.70
CA GLN A 115 -23.44 -9.86 5.02
C GLN A 115 -22.31 -9.65 6.04
N ASP A 116 -22.48 -8.72 6.97
CA ASP A 116 -21.44 -8.37 7.96
C ASP A 116 -21.60 -9.08 9.32
N ALA A 117 -22.75 -9.73 9.57
CA ALA A 117 -23.06 -10.33 10.87
C ALA A 117 -22.01 -11.36 11.35
N PRO A 118 -21.49 -12.28 10.52
CA PRO A 118 -20.44 -13.20 10.95
C PRO A 118 -19.14 -12.48 11.34
N LEU A 119 -18.76 -11.45 10.58
CA LEU A 119 -17.55 -10.67 10.88
C LEU A 119 -17.73 -9.84 12.15
N ARG A 120 -18.91 -9.23 12.37
CA ARG A 120 -19.24 -8.56 13.65
C ARG A 120 -19.10 -9.50 14.84
N ALA A 121 -19.59 -10.74 14.72
CA ALA A 121 -19.45 -11.75 15.76
C ALA A 121 -17.97 -12.10 16.02
N ALA A 122 -17.16 -12.22 14.96
CA ALA A 122 -15.72 -12.49 15.10
C ALA A 122 -14.98 -11.35 15.83
N PHE A 123 -15.31 -10.08 15.55
CA PHE A 123 -14.80 -8.93 16.29
C PHE A 123 -15.26 -8.93 17.75
N ALA A 124 -16.54 -9.20 18.00
CA ALA A 124 -17.09 -9.26 19.36
C ALA A 124 -16.41 -10.34 20.23
N ALA A 125 -16.10 -11.51 19.65
CA ALA A 125 -15.35 -12.56 20.33
C ALA A 125 -13.93 -12.12 20.76
N ARG A 126 -13.35 -11.13 20.10
CA ARG A 126 -12.07 -10.49 20.45
C ARG A 126 -12.22 -9.27 21.36
N ASN A 127 -13.43 -8.96 21.83
CA ASN A 127 -13.75 -7.70 22.53
C ASN A 127 -13.40 -6.45 21.71
N GLN A 128 -13.48 -6.54 20.38
CA GLN A 128 -13.21 -5.44 19.46
C GLN A 128 -14.53 -4.82 18.96
N ASP A 129 -14.53 -3.50 18.78
CA ASP A 129 -15.68 -2.76 18.25
C ASP A 129 -15.63 -2.73 16.72
N TYR A 130 -16.48 -3.52 16.07
CA TYR A 130 -16.60 -3.55 14.61
C TYR A 130 -17.01 -2.19 14.02
N GLY A 131 -17.90 -1.44 14.67
CA GLY A 131 -18.33 -0.13 14.18
C GLY A 131 -17.19 0.87 14.18
N LYS A 132 -16.37 0.86 15.24
CA LYS A 132 -15.12 1.64 15.29
C LYS A 132 -14.13 1.21 14.20
N ALA A 133 -13.99 -0.09 13.97
CA ALA A 133 -13.11 -0.61 12.92
C ALA A 133 -13.57 -0.19 11.52
N VAL A 134 -14.88 -0.26 11.22
CA VAL A 134 -15.46 0.25 9.96
C VAL A 134 -15.15 1.74 9.78
N ALA A 135 -15.27 2.55 10.84
CA ALA A 135 -15.02 3.99 10.78
C ALA A 135 -13.53 4.36 10.63
N ALA A 136 -12.60 3.48 11.00
CA ALA A 136 -11.17 3.71 10.83
C ALA A 136 -10.77 3.55 9.35
N THR A 137 -10.22 4.61 8.74
CA THR A 137 -9.83 4.63 7.32
C THR A 137 -8.33 4.83 7.11
N ALA A 138 -7.59 5.18 8.16
CA ALA A 138 -6.13 5.28 8.10
C ALA A 138 -5.50 3.89 7.96
N ASN A 139 -4.43 3.78 7.18
CA ASN A 139 -3.65 2.54 7.11
C ASN A 139 -2.99 2.27 8.47
N PRO A 140 -3.28 1.14 9.14
CA PRO A 140 -2.71 0.81 10.44
C PRO A 140 -1.20 0.51 10.38
N SER A 141 -0.69 0.06 9.23
CA SER A 141 0.74 -0.13 8.99
C SER A 141 1.35 1.17 8.48
N ALA A 142 1.72 2.06 9.40
CA ALA A 142 2.39 3.33 9.08
C ALA A 142 3.90 3.24 9.35
N LEU A 143 4.70 3.81 8.46
CA LEU A 143 6.15 3.89 8.67
C LEU A 143 6.44 4.92 9.76
N GLY A 144 7.30 4.55 10.71
CA GLY A 144 7.65 5.40 11.85
C GLY A 144 9.12 5.29 12.23
N GLY A 145 9.47 5.91 13.36
CA GLY A 145 10.82 5.90 13.92
C GLY A 145 11.59 7.18 13.63
N THR A 146 12.91 7.08 13.58
CA THR A 146 13.82 8.20 13.33
C THR A 146 14.63 7.93 12.09
N ASP A 147 14.65 8.88 11.18
CA ASP A 147 15.52 8.88 10.01
C ASP A 147 16.98 9.05 10.46
N PRO A 148 17.85 8.05 10.27
CA PRO A 148 19.23 8.11 10.77
C PRO A 148 20.15 8.98 9.91
N VAL A 149 19.71 9.42 8.74
CA VAL A 149 20.51 10.24 7.82
C VAL A 149 20.15 11.72 7.99
N CYS A 150 18.86 12.02 8.02
CA CYS A 150 18.37 13.38 8.25
C CYS A 150 18.15 13.74 9.72
N ASN A 151 18.30 12.78 10.64
CA ASN A 151 18.13 12.97 12.09
C ASN A 151 16.78 13.62 12.47
N THR A 152 15.70 13.14 11.86
CA THR A 152 14.36 13.67 12.08
C THR A 152 13.34 12.55 12.25
N ALA A 153 12.21 12.85 12.90
CA ALA A 153 11.14 11.90 13.09
C ALA A 153 10.46 11.54 11.76
N VAL A 154 10.14 10.26 11.58
CA VAL A 154 9.29 9.79 10.48
C VAL A 154 7.86 9.74 11.01
N ASN A 155 7.08 10.79 10.72
CA ASN A 155 5.72 10.97 11.22
C ASN A 155 4.73 11.55 10.19
N ASP A 156 5.18 11.72 8.95
CA ASP A 156 4.37 12.22 7.83
C ASP A 156 4.25 11.12 6.77
N THR A 157 3.11 10.42 6.77
CA THR A 157 2.88 9.28 5.87
C THR A 157 2.91 9.66 4.39
N ALA A 158 2.66 10.92 4.04
CA ALA A 158 2.70 11.39 2.65
C ALA A 158 4.13 11.51 2.11
N ARG A 159 5.14 11.50 2.98
CA ARG A 159 6.56 11.64 2.59
C ARG A 159 7.46 10.51 3.12
N ALA A 160 6.98 9.77 4.11
CA ALA A 160 7.70 8.67 4.72
C ALA A 160 8.14 7.66 3.66
N SER A 161 9.43 7.40 3.62
CA SER A 161 10.12 6.61 2.60
C SER A 161 10.98 5.54 3.29
N GLU A 162 11.36 4.49 2.59
CA GLU A 162 12.00 3.34 3.23
C GLU A 162 13.11 2.73 2.38
N LEU A 163 14.27 2.47 2.99
CA LEU A 163 15.42 1.83 2.36
C LEU A 163 15.55 0.39 2.87
N TRP A 164 15.75 -0.54 1.95
CA TRP A 164 16.10 -1.91 2.26
C TRP A 164 17.41 -2.30 1.58
N LEU A 165 18.42 -2.63 2.39
CA LEU A 165 19.71 -3.08 1.90
C LEU A 165 19.74 -4.60 1.71
N GLU A 166 20.52 -5.05 0.73
CA GLU A 166 20.76 -6.47 0.50
C GLU A 166 21.48 -7.10 1.69
N GLY A 167 21.00 -8.27 2.14
CA GLY A 167 21.52 -8.97 3.32
C GLY A 167 21.01 -8.43 4.67
N SER A 168 20.15 -7.40 4.67
CA SER A 168 19.53 -6.87 5.89
C SER A 168 18.19 -7.56 6.19
N ASP A 169 17.99 -7.92 7.46
CA ASP A 169 16.73 -8.46 7.99
C ASP A 169 15.72 -7.37 8.38
N SER A 170 16.15 -6.10 8.36
CA SER A 170 15.31 -4.93 8.62
C SER A 170 15.44 -3.88 7.53
N THR A 171 14.47 -2.98 7.52
CA THR A 171 14.47 -1.76 6.71
C THR A 171 14.94 -0.56 7.53
N GLN A 172 15.30 0.52 6.82
CA GLN A 172 15.66 1.80 7.39
C GLN A 172 14.62 2.84 6.97
N PRO A 173 13.96 3.55 7.90
CA PRO A 173 13.03 4.60 7.56
C PRO A 173 13.77 5.87 7.13
N ALA A 174 13.13 6.64 6.26
CA ALA A 174 13.55 7.97 5.83
C ALA A 174 12.34 8.91 5.90
N ALA A 175 12.53 10.11 6.44
CA ALA A 175 11.42 11.02 6.72
C ALA A 175 10.84 11.66 5.46
N THR A 176 11.63 11.74 4.39
CA THR A 176 11.23 12.31 3.10
C THR A 176 11.90 11.54 1.95
N PRO A 177 11.38 11.67 0.70
CA PRO A 177 12.06 11.11 -0.47
C PRO A 177 13.46 11.69 -0.66
N SER A 178 13.69 12.98 -0.36
CA SER A 178 15.04 13.58 -0.37
C SER A 178 15.99 12.91 0.63
N CYS A 179 15.52 12.59 1.83
CA CYS A 179 16.33 11.88 2.83
C CYS A 179 16.60 10.43 2.43
N LEU A 180 15.64 9.77 1.76
CA LEU A 180 15.86 8.44 1.19
C LEU A 180 16.98 8.48 0.13
N LEU A 181 16.99 9.48 -0.76
CA LEU A 181 18.04 9.62 -1.77
C LEU A 181 19.43 9.77 -1.12
N LYS A 182 19.54 10.57 -0.06
CA LYS A 182 20.77 10.68 0.76
C LYS A 182 21.17 9.32 1.33
N ALA A 183 20.23 8.60 1.93
CA ALA A 183 20.47 7.28 2.52
C ALA A 183 20.96 6.26 1.49
N VAL A 184 20.35 6.23 0.31
CA VAL A 184 20.78 5.35 -0.80
C VAL A 184 22.20 5.69 -1.23
N ARG A 185 22.51 6.98 -1.43
CA ARG A 185 23.85 7.43 -1.82
C ARG A 185 24.89 7.04 -0.77
N ASP A 186 24.62 7.35 0.49
CA ASP A 186 25.55 7.11 1.60
C ASP A 186 25.81 5.60 1.81
N ALA A 187 24.77 4.77 1.66
CA ALA A 187 24.92 3.31 1.70
C ALA A 187 25.74 2.79 0.51
N THR A 188 25.47 3.29 -0.70
CA THR A 188 26.18 2.87 -1.92
C THR A 188 27.66 3.30 -1.89
N ALA A 189 27.95 4.50 -1.39
CA ALA A 189 29.32 4.99 -1.20
C ALA A 189 30.13 4.13 -0.22
N LYS A 190 29.45 3.47 0.73
CA LYS A 190 30.02 2.50 1.67
C LYS A 190 30.10 1.08 1.11
N GLY A 191 29.73 0.87 -0.16
CA GLY A 191 29.76 -0.43 -0.83
C GLY A 191 28.55 -1.34 -0.56
N ALA A 192 27.53 -0.84 0.15
CA ALA A 192 26.29 -1.60 0.33
C ALA A 192 25.49 -1.64 -0.98
N LYS A 193 24.73 -2.72 -1.16
CA LYS A 193 23.79 -2.87 -2.28
C LYS A 193 22.37 -2.63 -1.81
N VAL A 194 21.61 -1.86 -2.59
CA VAL A 194 20.18 -1.62 -2.33
C VAL A 194 19.38 -2.81 -2.85
N ARG A 195 18.63 -3.48 -1.97
CA ARG A 195 17.63 -4.48 -2.36
C ARG A 195 16.39 -3.80 -2.91
N ALA A 196 15.89 -2.77 -2.21
CA ALA A 196 14.80 -1.92 -2.65
C ALA A 196 14.82 -0.58 -1.91
N ALA A 197 14.23 0.44 -2.53
CA ALA A 197 13.97 1.72 -1.90
C ALA A 197 12.56 2.15 -2.31
N TYR A 198 11.76 2.58 -1.34
CA TYR A 198 10.34 2.84 -1.50
C TYR A 198 10.01 4.29 -1.20
N VAL A 199 9.16 4.88 -2.04
CA VAL A 199 8.71 6.27 -1.93
C VAL A 199 7.21 6.35 -2.18
N PRO A 200 6.49 7.27 -1.52
CA PRO A 200 5.11 7.60 -1.89
C PRO A 200 5.10 8.54 -3.10
N ASP A 201 4.26 8.28 -4.10
CA ASP A 201 3.97 9.23 -5.18
C ASP A 201 3.55 10.59 -4.59
N ALA A 202 4.13 11.69 -5.09
CA ALA A 202 3.94 13.02 -4.53
C ALA A 202 2.54 13.61 -4.78
N GLU A 203 1.79 13.10 -5.76
CA GLU A 203 0.43 13.54 -6.09
C GLU A 203 -0.62 12.63 -5.43
N LEU A 204 -0.42 11.31 -5.49
CA LEU A 204 -1.43 10.30 -5.15
C LEU A 204 -1.10 9.51 -3.88
N GLY A 205 0.12 9.60 -3.38
CA GLY A 205 0.59 8.86 -2.20
C GLY A 205 0.87 7.37 -2.45
N THR A 206 0.61 6.86 -3.65
CA THR A 206 0.85 5.45 -4.01
C THR A 206 2.31 5.07 -3.76
N ARG A 207 2.52 4.05 -2.92
CA ARG A 207 3.86 3.54 -2.62
C ARG A 207 4.47 2.89 -3.87
N TRP A 208 5.69 3.29 -4.23
CA TRP A 208 6.39 2.85 -5.43
C TRP A 208 7.89 2.64 -5.21
N PHE A 209 8.57 1.99 -6.16
CA PHE A 209 10.02 1.84 -6.14
C PHE A 209 10.71 3.14 -6.57
N ALA A 210 11.63 3.63 -5.75
CA ALA A 210 12.36 4.87 -5.96
C ALA A 210 13.15 4.89 -7.29
N ASP A 211 13.75 3.75 -7.66
CA ASP A 211 14.54 3.61 -8.89
C ASP A 211 13.68 3.41 -10.16
N LYS A 212 12.35 3.27 -9.99
CA LYS A 212 11.36 3.18 -11.07
C LYS A 212 10.46 4.41 -11.17
N ALA A 213 10.54 5.34 -10.21
CA ALA A 213 9.79 6.58 -10.21
C ALA A 213 10.34 7.58 -11.23
N ALA A 214 9.47 8.44 -11.75
CA ALA A 214 9.87 9.72 -12.32
C ALA A 214 10.18 10.68 -11.16
N TRP A 215 11.15 11.57 -11.33
CA TRP A 215 11.57 12.50 -10.29
C TRP A 215 11.45 13.94 -10.78
N VAL A 216 11.00 14.82 -9.89
CA VAL A 216 11.00 16.27 -10.10
C VAL A 216 11.81 16.92 -8.98
N ARG A 217 12.72 17.82 -9.35
CA ARG A 217 13.37 18.73 -8.41
C ARG A 217 12.51 19.98 -8.29
N ASP A 218 12.15 20.34 -7.07
CA ASP A 218 11.53 21.63 -6.74
C ASP A 218 12.28 22.28 -5.57
N GLY A 219 13.06 23.31 -5.88
CA GLY A 219 14.02 23.90 -4.95
C GLY A 219 15.05 22.89 -4.44
N GLN A 220 14.96 22.56 -3.14
CA GLN A 220 15.80 21.57 -2.45
C GLN A 220 15.10 20.20 -2.30
N ASN A 221 13.84 20.10 -2.72
CA ASN A 221 13.05 18.89 -2.61
C ASN A 221 13.16 18.05 -3.88
N TYR A 222 13.16 16.73 -3.70
CA TYR A 222 13.02 15.77 -4.78
C TYR A 222 11.71 15.03 -4.58
N LEU A 223 10.82 15.17 -5.55
CA LEU A 223 9.46 14.65 -5.52
C LEU A 223 9.35 13.46 -6.48
N PRO A 224 9.01 12.26 -5.98
CA PRO A 224 8.82 11.09 -6.81
C PRO A 224 7.39 11.01 -7.36
N PHE A 225 7.25 10.47 -8.56
CA PHE A 225 5.97 10.18 -9.21
C PHE A 225 6.01 8.78 -9.80
N GLY A 226 4.95 8.00 -9.60
CA GLY A 226 4.78 6.67 -10.16
C GLY A 226 4.74 6.70 -11.69
N THR A 227 4.19 7.77 -12.28
CA THR A 227 4.10 7.94 -13.74
C THR A 227 4.80 9.23 -14.22
N PRO A 228 5.37 9.24 -15.44
CA PRO A 228 5.85 10.48 -16.04
C PRO A 228 4.74 11.50 -16.32
N ALA A 229 3.50 11.05 -16.48
CA ALA A 229 2.36 11.95 -16.66
C ALA A 229 2.11 12.79 -15.40
N GLY A 230 2.13 12.16 -14.21
CA GLY A 230 2.04 12.87 -12.92
C GLY A 230 3.16 13.88 -12.73
N ALA A 231 4.41 13.47 -12.98
CA ALA A 231 5.56 14.38 -12.93
C ALA A 231 5.40 15.59 -13.88
N GLN A 232 4.91 15.36 -15.10
CA GLN A 232 4.69 16.44 -16.07
C GLN A 232 3.57 17.39 -15.63
N ARG A 233 2.47 16.88 -15.08
CA ARG A 233 1.40 17.71 -14.50
C ARG A 233 1.97 18.62 -13.41
N TYR A 234 2.79 18.08 -12.52
CA TYR A 234 3.43 18.84 -11.46
C TYR A 234 4.34 19.96 -12.02
N VAL A 235 5.23 19.64 -12.96
CA VAL A 235 6.16 20.62 -13.55
C VAL A 235 5.42 21.75 -14.25
N THR A 236 4.35 21.44 -14.99
CA THR A 236 3.52 22.45 -15.63
C THR A 236 2.82 23.37 -14.62
N ALA A 237 2.41 22.83 -13.46
CA ALA A 237 1.75 23.60 -12.41
C ALA A 237 2.72 24.41 -11.51
N HIS A 238 4.01 24.05 -11.47
CA HIS A 238 5.00 24.64 -10.57
C HIS A 238 6.21 25.20 -11.34
N PRO A 239 6.13 26.45 -11.85
CA PRO A 239 7.25 27.10 -12.53
C PRO A 239 8.51 27.14 -11.65
N GLY A 240 9.63 26.70 -12.19
CA GLY A 240 10.90 26.59 -11.46
C GLY A 240 11.23 25.18 -10.97
N SER A 241 10.27 24.26 -11.02
CA SER A 241 10.53 22.83 -10.87
C SER A 241 11.03 22.22 -12.19
N ALA A 242 11.76 21.11 -12.11
CA ALA A 242 12.32 20.43 -13.28
C ALA A 242 12.35 18.91 -13.11
N SER A 243 11.94 18.18 -14.15
CA SER A 243 12.12 16.73 -14.20
C SER A 243 13.60 16.37 -14.19
N VAL A 244 13.96 15.38 -13.37
CA VAL A 244 15.32 14.82 -13.27
C VAL A 244 15.24 13.30 -13.33
N ASP A 245 16.31 12.66 -13.79
CA ASP A 245 16.42 11.20 -13.65
C ASP A 245 16.83 10.81 -12.22
N TYR A 246 16.74 9.51 -11.93
CA TYR A 246 17.06 9.00 -10.60
C TYR A 246 18.52 9.24 -10.18
N GLN A 247 19.48 9.20 -11.12
CA GLN A 247 20.89 9.44 -10.81
C GLN A 247 21.15 10.91 -10.50
N GLN A 248 20.51 11.81 -11.23
CA GLN A 248 20.52 13.25 -10.95
C GLN A 248 19.90 13.56 -9.59
N ALA A 249 18.78 12.89 -9.26
CA ALA A 249 18.15 13.02 -7.95
C ALA A 249 19.07 12.55 -6.81
N LEU A 250 19.73 11.39 -6.96
CA LEU A 250 20.71 10.87 -6.00
C LEU A 250 21.91 11.81 -5.82
N ALA A 251 22.44 12.35 -6.91
CA ALA A 251 23.58 13.26 -6.87
C ALA A 251 23.22 14.60 -6.22
N GLY A 252 22.01 15.11 -6.48
CA GLY A 252 21.58 16.43 -6.06
C GLY A 252 20.93 16.51 -4.67
N ALA A 253 20.56 15.38 -4.06
CA ALA A 253 20.05 15.33 -2.69
C ALA A 253 21.21 15.43 -1.68
N VAL A 254 21.63 16.64 -1.31
CA VAL A 254 22.74 16.90 -0.36
C VAL A 254 22.22 17.26 1.02
#